data_AF-A0A7X6Y132-F1
#
_entry.id   AF-A0A7X6Y132-F1
#
_cell.length_a   1.000
_cell.length_b   1.000
_cell.length_c   1.000
_cell.angle_alpha   90.00
_cell.angle_beta   90.00
_cell.angle_gamma   90.00
#
_symmetry.space_group_name_H-M   'P 1'
#
loop_
_entity.id
_entity.type
_entity.pdbx_description
1 polymer ?
#
loop_
_entity_poly.entity_id
_entity_poly.type
_entity_poly.pdbx_seq_one_letter_code
_entity_poly.pdbx_strand_id
1 'polypeptide(L)'
;MMVNEKFPDETLVYFPAVKGPTGKSGSFVNYPDVTLNATYFGSDASDEKVERILRIKNDMMVDEDFYIRCIYGVEGVHYYLDKNDLIVTINEMRTNDIANQEGMGSVFAIRPNTLEFAKRINPKAVLDLYNIAFKNNIIYKKVALTATDVNTFYEEKGADIAKIYLEFYFNAITGKIDVDSEWDNYIKQLNDAGLQRVLAEYERLVAR
;
A
#
# COMPACT_ATOMS: atom_id res chain seq x y z
N MET A 1 8.69 -13.71 -8.41
CA MET A 1 9.50 -14.93 -8.20
C MET A 1 9.62 -15.13 -6.71
N MET A 2 8.99 -16.17 -6.18
CA MET A 2 9.09 -16.44 -4.74
C MET A 2 10.49 -16.99 -4.44
N VAL A 3 11.09 -16.61 -3.30
CA VAL A 3 12.44 -17.03 -2.91
C VAL A 3 12.62 -18.56 -2.97
N ASN A 4 11.55 -19.31 -2.69
CA ASN A 4 11.51 -20.78 -2.76
C ASN A 4 11.73 -21.36 -4.17
N GLU A 5 11.43 -20.63 -5.24
CA GLU A 5 11.67 -21.11 -6.62
C GLU A 5 13.17 -21.08 -6.97
N LYS A 6 13.91 -20.15 -6.36
CA LYS A 6 15.36 -20.00 -6.58
C LYS A 6 16.18 -20.84 -5.59
N PHE A 7 15.60 -21.18 -4.44
CA PHE A 7 16.25 -21.93 -3.37
C PHE A 7 15.31 -23.04 -2.86
N PRO A 8 15.09 -24.11 -3.64
CA PRO A 8 14.08 -25.13 -3.34
C PRO A 8 14.40 -25.99 -2.11
N ASP A 9 15.69 -26.11 -1.77
CA ASP A 9 16.17 -26.92 -0.64
C ASP A 9 16.32 -26.10 0.65
N GLU A 10 16.10 -24.79 0.60
CA GLU A 10 16.26 -23.90 1.74
C GLU A 10 14.93 -23.71 2.48
N THR A 11 14.99 -23.69 3.82
CA THR A 11 13.82 -23.41 4.64
C THR A 11 13.77 -21.91 4.97
N LEU A 12 12.78 -21.20 4.41
CA LEU A 12 12.46 -19.84 4.87
C LEU A 12 11.92 -19.89 6.31
N VAL A 13 12.64 -19.26 7.23
CA VAL A 13 12.20 -19.10 8.63
C VAL A 13 11.59 -17.72 8.81
N TYR A 14 10.34 -17.71 9.22
CA TYR A 14 9.61 -16.50 9.59
C TYR A 14 9.57 -16.39 11.11
N PHE A 15 9.86 -15.19 11.64
CA PHE A 15 9.92 -14.94 13.08
C PHE A 15 9.07 -13.71 13.45
N PRO A 16 8.57 -13.62 14.69
CA PRO A 16 7.77 -12.48 15.14
C PRO A 16 8.58 -11.18 15.17
N ALA A 17 7.89 -10.05 15.28
CA ALA A 17 8.54 -8.75 15.39
C ALA A 17 9.54 -8.71 16.56
N VAL A 18 10.76 -8.25 16.28
CA VAL A 18 11.83 -8.13 17.27
C VAL A 18 11.44 -7.11 18.34
N LYS A 19 11.74 -7.41 19.61
CA LYS A 19 11.58 -6.46 20.72
C LYS A 19 12.73 -5.46 20.70
N GLY A 20 12.39 -4.18 20.61
CA GLY A 20 13.36 -3.09 20.70
C GLY A 20 13.84 -2.85 22.14
N PRO A 21 14.80 -1.93 22.34
CA PRO A 21 15.38 -1.63 23.66
C PRO A 21 14.38 -1.21 24.74
N THR A 22 13.22 -0.68 24.33
CA THR A 22 12.13 -0.28 25.23
C THR A 22 11.12 -1.41 25.52
N GLY A 23 11.41 -2.64 25.09
CA GLY A 23 10.55 -3.81 25.22
C GLY A 23 9.35 -3.84 24.26
N LYS A 24 9.16 -2.78 23.47
CA LYS A 24 8.10 -2.69 22.46
C LYS A 24 8.46 -3.49 21.21
N SER A 25 7.46 -4.14 20.62
CA SER A 25 7.54 -4.77 19.30
C SER A 25 6.20 -4.58 18.59
N GLY A 26 6.19 -4.74 17.28
CA GLY A 26 4.96 -4.71 16.50
C GLY A 26 5.22 -4.79 15.00
N SER A 27 4.15 -4.95 14.25
CA SER A 27 4.18 -4.89 12.80
C SER A 27 3.39 -3.68 12.31
N PHE A 28 3.92 -3.04 11.28
CA PHE A 28 3.16 -2.07 10.52
C PHE A 28 2.04 -2.80 9.79
N VAL A 29 0.81 -2.38 10.00
CA VAL A 29 -0.35 -2.92 9.31
C VAL A 29 -0.98 -1.79 8.49
N ASN A 30 -1.01 -1.98 7.17
CA ASN A 30 -1.67 -1.06 6.24
C ASN A 30 -3.15 -1.45 6.07
N TYR A 31 -3.89 -1.57 7.18
CA TYR A 31 -5.29 -1.98 7.19
C TYR A 31 -6.06 -1.38 8.39
N PRO A 32 -7.28 -0.87 8.19
CA PRO A 32 -7.89 -0.61 6.89
C PRO A 32 -7.16 0.53 6.19
N ASP A 33 -6.77 0.34 4.94
CA ASP A 33 -6.25 1.40 4.08
C ASP A 33 -7.27 1.70 3.00
N VAL A 34 -7.81 2.92 3.04
CA VAL A 34 -8.79 3.45 2.08
C VAL A 34 -8.16 4.51 1.17
N THR A 35 -6.86 4.74 1.28
CA THR A 35 -6.23 5.99 0.81
C THR A 35 -5.49 5.89 -0.52
N LEU A 36 -5.19 4.68 -1.00
CA LEU A 36 -4.27 4.51 -2.14
C LEU A 36 -4.94 4.28 -3.50
N ASN A 37 -6.23 3.95 -3.56
CA ASN A 37 -6.89 3.62 -4.83
C ASN A 37 -8.38 4.01 -4.84
N ALA A 38 -8.69 5.17 -5.43
CA ALA A 38 -10.06 5.63 -5.65
C ALA A 38 -10.35 5.83 -7.14
N THR A 39 -11.63 5.73 -7.51
CA THR A 39 -12.10 6.12 -8.85
C THR A 39 -12.50 7.58 -8.79
N TYR A 40 -11.86 8.41 -9.62
CA TYR A 40 -12.15 9.83 -9.74
C TYR A 40 -12.88 10.10 -11.05
N PHE A 41 -13.75 11.11 -11.04
CA PHE A 41 -14.42 11.61 -12.23
C PHE A 41 -13.86 12.99 -12.56
N GLY A 42 -13.62 13.23 -13.86
CA GLY A 42 -13.35 14.58 -14.32
C GLY A 42 -14.53 15.50 -13.98
N SER A 43 -14.25 16.77 -13.73
CA SER A 43 -15.29 17.77 -13.42
C SER A 43 -16.31 17.96 -14.56
N ASP A 44 -15.98 17.49 -15.76
CA ASP A 44 -16.77 17.54 -16.99
C ASP A 44 -17.43 16.19 -17.35
N ALA A 45 -17.31 15.16 -16.51
CA ALA A 45 -17.97 13.89 -16.74
C ALA A 45 -19.50 14.06 -16.69
N SER A 46 -20.21 13.56 -17.71
CA SER A 46 -21.67 13.58 -17.71
C SER A 46 -22.25 12.61 -16.69
N ASP A 47 -23.43 12.92 -16.16
CA ASP A 47 -24.17 12.06 -15.23
C ASP A 47 -24.32 10.62 -15.77
N GLU A 48 -24.62 10.47 -17.06
CA GLU A 48 -24.72 9.17 -17.71
C GLU A 48 -23.42 8.35 -17.62
N LYS A 49 -22.26 9.00 -17.83
CA LYS A 49 -20.96 8.33 -17.72
C LYS A 49 -20.67 7.93 -16.28
N VAL A 50 -20.96 8.83 -15.34
CA VAL A 50 -20.78 8.57 -13.89
C VAL A 50 -21.65 7.40 -13.47
N GLU A 51 -22.94 7.41 -13.80
CA GLU A 51 -23.88 6.34 -13.49
C GLU A 51 -23.42 4.99 -14.07
N ARG A 52 -22.97 5.00 -15.34
CA ARG A 52 -22.52 3.77 -16.01
C ARG A 52 -21.29 3.17 -15.33
N ILE A 53 -20.32 4.00 -14.98
CA ILE A 53 -19.09 3.56 -14.29
C ILE A 53 -19.42 3.06 -12.89
N LEU A 54 -20.29 3.75 -12.15
CA LEU A 54 -20.71 3.31 -10.81
C LEU A 54 -21.45 1.97 -10.86
N ARG A 55 -22.25 1.72 -11.90
CA ARG A 55 -22.89 0.40 -12.12
C ARG A 55 -21.85 -0.70 -12.33
N ILE A 56 -20.86 -0.48 -13.20
CA ILE A 56 -19.75 -1.44 -13.41
C ILE A 56 -18.99 -1.68 -12.09
N LYS A 57 -18.74 -0.62 -11.31
CA LYS A 57 -18.08 -0.73 -10.00
C LYS A 57 -18.90 -1.55 -9.02
N ASN A 58 -20.21 -1.32 -8.96
CA ASN A 58 -21.12 -2.10 -8.13
C ASN A 58 -21.12 -3.57 -8.54
N ASP A 59 -21.20 -3.87 -9.85
CA ASP A 59 -21.16 -5.24 -10.36
C ASP A 59 -19.86 -5.95 -9.92
N MET A 60 -18.69 -5.29 -9.98
CA MET A 60 -17.43 -5.86 -9.47
C MET A 60 -17.41 -6.10 -7.95
N MET A 61 -18.25 -5.41 -7.16
CA MET A 61 -18.33 -5.66 -5.72
C MET A 61 -19.17 -6.90 -5.40
N VAL A 62 -20.24 -7.14 -6.16
CA VAL A 62 -21.25 -8.17 -5.85
C VAL A 62 -21.11 -9.44 -6.70
N ASP A 63 -20.47 -9.35 -7.87
CA ASP A 63 -20.19 -10.46 -8.77
C ASP A 63 -18.70 -10.81 -8.73
N GLU A 64 -18.38 -11.89 -8.02
CA GLU A 64 -17.00 -12.34 -7.83
C GLU A 64 -16.37 -12.90 -9.12
N ASP A 65 -17.16 -13.53 -9.98
CA ASP A 65 -16.67 -14.06 -11.26
C ASP A 65 -16.36 -12.93 -12.23
N PHE A 66 -17.21 -11.90 -12.25
CA PHE A 66 -16.92 -10.68 -13.00
C PHE A 66 -15.65 -10.00 -12.49
N TYR A 67 -15.48 -9.89 -11.17
CA TYR A 67 -14.24 -9.36 -10.59
C TYR A 67 -13.02 -10.18 -10.97
N ILE A 68 -13.07 -11.51 -10.81
CA ILE A 68 -11.98 -12.43 -11.19
C ILE A 68 -11.65 -12.26 -12.67
N ARG A 69 -12.66 -12.13 -13.53
CA ARG A 69 -12.43 -11.88 -14.96
C ARG A 69 -11.72 -10.56 -15.23
N CYS A 70 -12.12 -9.48 -14.56
CA CYS A 70 -11.49 -8.17 -14.75
C CYS A 70 -10.05 -8.13 -14.21
N ILE A 71 -9.74 -8.84 -13.12
CA ILE A 71 -8.42 -8.78 -12.49
C ILE A 71 -7.45 -9.86 -13.00
N TYR A 72 -7.94 -11.07 -13.31
CA TYR A 72 -7.14 -12.24 -13.70
C TYR A 72 -7.39 -12.72 -15.13
N GLY A 73 -8.43 -12.23 -15.82
CA GLY A 73 -8.73 -12.61 -17.20
C GLY A 73 -9.59 -13.85 -17.34
N VAL A 74 -9.33 -14.62 -18.38
CA VAL A 74 -10.09 -15.83 -18.74
C VAL A 74 -9.40 -17.08 -18.18
N GLU A 75 -10.15 -17.94 -17.49
CA GLU A 75 -9.66 -19.24 -17.00
C GLU A 75 -9.22 -20.14 -18.17
N GLY A 76 -8.10 -20.84 -18.00
CA GLY A 76 -7.45 -21.66 -19.03
C GLY A 76 -6.60 -20.88 -20.02
N VAL A 77 -6.73 -19.54 -20.06
CA VAL A 77 -5.88 -18.65 -20.88
C VAL A 77 -4.90 -17.88 -20.01
N HIS A 78 -5.39 -17.23 -18.96
CA HIS A 78 -4.63 -16.31 -18.12
C HIS A 78 -4.31 -16.88 -16.73
N TYR A 79 -5.21 -17.71 -16.22
CA TYR A 79 -5.08 -18.37 -14.94
C TYR A 79 -5.76 -19.73 -14.97
N TYR A 80 -5.52 -20.55 -13.95
CA TYR A 80 -6.28 -21.76 -13.66
C TYR A 80 -6.51 -21.88 -12.15
N LEU A 81 -7.48 -22.69 -11.75
CA LEU A 81 -7.68 -23.07 -10.36
C LEU A 81 -6.87 -24.32 -10.02
N ASP A 82 -6.11 -24.28 -8.92
CA ASP A 82 -5.48 -25.48 -8.38
C ASP A 82 -6.50 -26.36 -7.63
N LYS A 83 -6.03 -27.48 -7.08
CA LYS A 83 -6.86 -28.43 -6.32
C LYS A 83 -7.49 -27.86 -5.03
N ASN A 84 -7.09 -26.66 -4.60
CA ASN A 84 -7.58 -25.97 -3.41
C ASN A 84 -8.32 -24.67 -3.78
N ASP A 85 -8.77 -24.52 -5.03
CA ASP A 85 -9.40 -23.31 -5.57
C ASP A 85 -8.50 -22.05 -5.51
N LEU A 86 -7.18 -22.24 -5.47
CA LEU A 86 -6.22 -21.15 -5.60
C LEU A 86 -6.15 -20.69 -7.06
N ILE A 87 -6.34 -19.40 -7.28
CA ILE A 87 -6.13 -18.74 -8.57
C ILE A 87 -4.63 -18.67 -8.83
N VAL A 88 -4.16 -19.48 -9.78
CA VAL A 88 -2.76 -19.51 -10.22
C VAL A 88 -2.67 -18.85 -11.60
N THR A 89 -1.98 -17.71 -11.67
CA THR A 89 -1.75 -17.02 -12.94
C THR A 89 -0.67 -17.70 -13.76
N ILE A 90 -0.91 -17.79 -15.07
CA ILE A 90 0.07 -18.28 -16.05
C ILE A 90 1.10 -17.18 -16.27
N ASN A 91 2.35 -17.44 -15.90
CA ASN A 91 3.40 -16.41 -15.78
C ASN A 91 3.64 -15.66 -17.10
N GLU A 92 3.61 -16.37 -18.22
CA GLU A 92 3.78 -15.82 -19.57
C GLU A 92 2.67 -14.81 -19.93
N MET A 93 1.49 -14.97 -19.33
CA MET A 93 0.30 -14.15 -19.56
C MET A 93 0.14 -13.02 -18.54
N ARG A 94 1.05 -12.93 -17.55
CA ARG A 94 1.01 -11.92 -16.48
C ARG A 94 2.02 -10.79 -16.72
N THR A 95 2.09 -10.28 -17.95
CA THR A 95 2.87 -9.09 -18.28
C THR A 95 1.97 -7.84 -18.25
N ASN A 96 2.58 -6.67 -18.00
CA ASN A 96 1.83 -5.40 -18.06
C ASN A 96 1.27 -5.14 -19.47
N ASP A 97 2.00 -5.55 -20.52
CA ASP A 97 1.57 -5.35 -21.91
C ASP A 97 0.31 -6.14 -22.23
N ILE A 98 0.27 -7.43 -21.84
CA ILE A 98 -0.91 -8.28 -22.01
C ILE A 98 -2.08 -7.75 -21.18
N ALA A 99 -1.83 -7.40 -19.92
CA ALA A 99 -2.87 -6.83 -19.06
C ALA A 99 -3.47 -5.54 -19.66
N ASN A 100 -2.65 -4.66 -20.21
CA ASN A 100 -3.13 -3.43 -20.85
C ASN A 100 -3.88 -3.71 -22.16
N GLN A 101 -3.38 -4.63 -22.99
CA GLN A 101 -4.01 -4.99 -24.27
C GLN A 101 -5.39 -5.62 -24.07
N GLU A 102 -5.53 -6.45 -23.05
CA GLU A 102 -6.77 -7.18 -22.77
C GLU A 102 -7.68 -6.47 -21.77
N GLY A 103 -7.26 -5.31 -21.24
CA GLY A 103 -8.03 -4.54 -20.27
C GLY A 103 -8.22 -5.30 -18.96
N MET A 104 -7.14 -5.92 -18.45
CA MET A 104 -7.12 -6.66 -17.20
C MET A 104 -6.33 -5.91 -16.11
N GLY A 105 -6.53 -6.35 -14.86
CA GLY A 105 -5.73 -5.90 -13.73
C GLY A 105 -6.30 -4.68 -13.02
N SER A 106 -5.49 -4.11 -12.11
CA SER A 106 -5.94 -3.06 -11.19
C SER A 106 -6.17 -1.69 -11.82
N VAL A 107 -6.25 -1.60 -13.16
CA VAL A 107 -6.50 -0.34 -13.89
C VAL A 107 -7.90 0.21 -13.57
N PHE A 108 -8.89 -0.67 -13.51
CA PHE A 108 -10.25 -0.32 -13.08
C PHE A 108 -10.85 -1.34 -12.10
N ALA A 109 -10.33 -2.57 -12.06
CA ALA A 109 -10.83 -3.65 -11.21
C ALA A 109 -10.33 -3.54 -9.76
N ILE A 110 -10.65 -2.42 -9.11
CA ILE A 110 -10.25 -2.15 -7.73
C ILE A 110 -11.45 -2.34 -6.82
N ARG A 111 -11.29 -3.21 -5.82
CA ARG A 111 -12.28 -3.42 -4.75
C ARG A 111 -11.60 -3.70 -3.40
N PRO A 112 -12.27 -3.41 -2.27
CA PRO A 112 -11.89 -4.02 -1.00
C PRO A 112 -11.97 -5.54 -1.11
N ASN A 113 -10.94 -6.24 -0.63
CA ASN A 113 -10.92 -7.71 -0.61
C ASN A 113 -11.12 -8.23 0.81
N THR A 114 -11.66 -9.45 0.90
CA THR A 114 -11.87 -10.16 2.18
C THR A 114 -10.70 -11.08 2.49
N LEU A 115 -10.58 -11.52 3.75
CA LEU A 115 -9.62 -12.57 4.12
C LEU A 115 -9.90 -13.90 3.41
N GLU A 116 -11.17 -14.22 3.12
CA GLU A 116 -11.51 -15.42 2.36
C GLU A 116 -11.01 -15.33 0.92
N PHE A 117 -11.21 -14.19 0.27
CA PHE A 117 -10.65 -13.96 -1.06
C PHE A 117 -9.11 -13.99 -1.04
N ALA A 118 -8.49 -13.47 0.02
CA ALA A 118 -7.04 -13.54 0.19
C ALA A 118 -6.50 -14.98 0.19
N LYS A 119 -7.26 -15.96 0.72
CA LYS A 119 -6.89 -17.38 0.67
C LYS A 119 -6.93 -17.95 -0.74
N ARG A 120 -7.82 -17.44 -1.60
CA ARG A 120 -7.96 -17.86 -3.00
C ARG A 120 -6.86 -17.31 -3.92
N ILE A 121 -6.08 -16.34 -3.47
CA ILE A 121 -5.07 -15.67 -4.32
C ILE A 121 -3.65 -15.75 -3.76
N ASN A 122 -3.48 -16.30 -2.56
CA ASN A 122 -2.19 -16.44 -1.90
C ASN A 122 -1.90 -17.91 -1.58
N PRO A 123 -0.71 -18.44 -1.96
CA PRO A 123 -0.32 -19.79 -1.57
C PRO A 123 -0.14 -19.89 -0.06
N LYS A 124 -0.18 -21.12 0.48
CA LYS A 124 -0.07 -21.40 1.92
C LYS A 124 1.13 -20.69 2.58
N ALA A 125 2.29 -20.69 1.93
CA ALA A 125 3.49 -20.04 2.44
C ALA A 125 3.28 -18.53 2.74
N VAL A 126 2.48 -17.85 1.90
CA VAL A 126 2.12 -16.45 2.10
C VAL A 126 1.06 -16.28 3.20
N LEU A 127 0.10 -17.21 3.31
CA LEU A 127 -0.86 -17.19 4.41
C LEU A 127 -0.21 -17.44 5.78
N ASP A 128 0.82 -18.30 5.84
CA ASP A 128 1.59 -18.54 7.06
C ASP A 128 2.33 -17.27 7.52
N LEU A 129 2.85 -16.49 6.57
CA LEU A 129 3.41 -15.15 6.83
C LEU A 129 2.38 -14.21 7.45
N TYR A 130 1.17 -14.12 6.88
CA TYR A 130 0.08 -13.33 7.45
C TYR A 130 -0.27 -13.78 8.87
N ASN A 131 -0.32 -15.09 9.13
CA ASN A 131 -0.60 -15.64 10.46
C ASN A 131 0.45 -15.25 11.50
N ILE A 132 1.72 -15.13 11.12
CA ILE A 132 2.78 -14.63 12.01
C ILE A 132 2.62 -13.13 12.22
N ALA A 133 2.36 -12.37 11.17
CA ALA A 133 2.13 -10.92 11.25
C ALA A 133 0.94 -10.58 12.16
N PHE A 134 -0.17 -11.33 12.09
CA PHE A 134 -1.35 -11.14 12.95
C PHE A 134 -1.11 -11.46 14.43
N LYS A 135 -0.06 -12.21 14.77
CA LYS A 135 0.35 -12.43 16.17
C LYS A 135 1.19 -11.31 16.75
N ASN A 136 1.74 -10.43 15.90
CA ASN A 136 2.49 -9.28 16.37
C ASN A 136 1.53 -8.25 16.95
N ASN A 137 2.01 -7.46 17.91
CA ASN A 137 1.26 -6.30 18.37
C ASN A 137 0.97 -5.38 17.18
N ILE A 138 -0.31 -5.11 16.96
CA ILE A 138 -0.73 -4.22 15.88
C ILE A 138 -0.43 -2.79 16.30
N ILE A 139 0.43 -2.13 15.54
CA ILE A 139 0.64 -0.69 15.67
C ILE A 139 -0.23 -0.05 14.61
N TYR A 140 -1.43 0.35 15.01
CA TYR A 140 -2.25 1.21 14.17
C TYR A 140 -1.48 2.51 13.95
N LYS A 141 -1.38 2.97 12.70
CA LYS A 141 -1.23 4.41 12.47
C LYS A 141 -2.38 5.02 13.27
N LYS A 142 -2.07 5.81 14.30
CA LYS A 142 -3.09 6.66 14.92
C LYS A 142 -3.66 7.46 13.76
N VAL A 143 -4.82 7.04 13.25
CA VAL A 143 -5.43 7.70 12.10
C VAL A 143 -5.79 9.07 12.62
N ALA A 144 -4.96 10.06 12.31
CA ALA A 144 -5.48 11.39 12.10
C ALA A 144 -6.50 11.19 10.99
N LEU A 145 -7.77 11.39 11.32
CA LEU A 145 -8.81 11.59 10.31
C LEU A 145 -8.22 12.50 9.24
N THR A 146 -8.46 12.17 7.97
CA THR A 146 -7.98 12.96 6.83
C THR A 146 -8.17 14.44 7.16
N ALA A 147 -7.10 15.23 7.02
CA ALA A 147 -7.20 16.68 7.15
C ALA A 147 -8.44 17.15 6.37
N THR A 148 -9.28 17.95 7.00
CA THR A 148 -10.57 18.38 6.41
C THR A 148 -10.39 19.27 5.18
N ASP A 149 -9.16 19.71 4.91
CA ASP A 149 -8.78 20.58 3.81
C ASP A 149 -7.32 20.32 3.40
N VAL A 150 -6.86 21.01 2.36
CA VAL A 150 -5.50 20.96 1.84
C VAL A 150 -4.57 21.85 2.66
N ASN A 151 -3.42 21.31 3.06
CA ASN A 151 -2.32 22.10 3.61
C ASN A 151 -1.52 22.71 2.46
N THR A 152 -1.96 23.88 1.98
CA THR A 152 -1.35 24.55 0.81
C THR A 152 0.13 24.89 1.01
N PHE A 153 0.55 25.19 2.24
CA PHE A 153 1.95 25.45 2.52
C PHE A 153 2.80 24.17 2.41
N TYR A 154 2.25 23.03 2.81
CA TYR A 154 2.88 21.73 2.58
C TYR A 154 2.93 21.37 1.09
N GLU A 155 1.91 21.69 0.28
CA GLU A 155 1.99 21.49 -1.17
C GLU A 155 3.15 22.29 -1.79
N GLU A 156 3.40 23.50 -1.31
CA GLU A 156 4.49 24.34 -1.79
C GLU A 156 5.87 23.89 -1.27
N LYS A 157 6.00 23.58 0.03
CA LYS A 157 7.30 23.37 0.70
C LYS A 157 7.60 21.93 1.09
N GLY A 158 6.63 21.02 0.97
CA GLY A 158 6.75 19.64 1.42
C GLY A 158 7.91 18.90 0.74
N ALA A 159 8.14 19.15 -0.55
CA ALA A 159 9.26 18.56 -1.28
C ALA A 159 10.63 19.05 -0.78
N ASP A 160 10.76 20.34 -0.48
CA ASP A 160 12.00 20.94 0.04
C ASP A 160 12.32 20.38 1.44
N ILE A 161 11.31 20.31 2.31
CA ILE A 161 11.42 19.71 3.65
C ILE A 161 11.79 18.23 3.55
N ALA A 162 11.13 17.48 2.64
CA ALA A 162 11.40 16.07 2.43
C ALA A 162 12.84 15.83 1.96
N LYS A 163 13.40 16.71 1.13
CA LYS A 163 14.80 16.63 0.70
C LYS A 163 15.77 16.69 1.89
N ILE A 164 15.59 17.65 2.80
CA ILE A 164 16.42 17.80 4.01
C ILE A 164 16.34 16.53 4.87
N TYR A 165 15.12 16.01 5.09
CA TYR A 165 14.89 14.76 5.80
C TYR A 165 15.59 13.57 5.13
N LEU A 166 15.42 13.39 3.82
CA LEU A 166 15.98 12.24 3.09
C LEU A 166 17.50 12.27 3.08
N GLU A 167 18.11 13.45 2.94
CA GLU A 167 19.56 13.61 2.96
C GLU A 167 20.15 13.28 4.34
N PHE A 168 19.57 13.82 5.41
CA PHE A 168 19.98 13.50 6.78
C PHE A 168 19.82 12.01 7.07
N TYR A 169 18.66 11.43 6.75
CA TYR A 169 18.38 10.01 6.93
C TYR A 169 19.42 9.13 6.22
N PHE A 170 19.68 9.40 4.94
CA PHE A 170 20.63 8.61 4.15
C PHE A 170 22.06 8.73 4.70
N ASN A 171 22.50 9.94 5.06
CA ASN A 171 23.82 10.15 5.63
C ASN A 171 23.97 9.49 7.00
N ALA A 172 22.92 9.49 7.82
CA ALA A 172 22.90 8.83 9.12
C ALA A 172 23.03 7.30 8.98
N ILE A 173 22.19 6.65 8.15
CA ILE A 173 22.23 5.18 8.01
C ILE A 173 23.49 4.68 7.30
N THR A 174 24.15 5.54 6.52
CA THR A 174 25.43 5.22 5.86
C THR A 174 26.64 5.55 6.74
N GLY A 175 26.44 6.13 7.92
CA GLY A 175 27.51 6.51 8.85
C GLY A 175 28.37 7.68 8.36
N LYS A 176 27.89 8.48 7.40
CA LYS A 176 28.61 9.66 6.89
C LYS A 176 28.59 10.84 7.85
N ILE A 177 27.61 10.86 8.75
CA ILE A 177 27.47 11.86 9.81
C ILE A 177 27.36 11.15 11.16
N ASP A 178 27.80 11.84 12.20
CA ASP A 178 27.42 11.50 13.56
C ASP A 178 26.05 12.11 13.86
N VAL A 179 25.08 11.25 14.22
CA VAL A 179 23.69 11.69 14.41
C VAL A 179 23.57 12.61 15.61
N ASP A 180 24.28 12.29 16.70
CA ASP A 180 24.19 13.04 17.95
C ASP A 180 24.74 14.47 17.77
N SER A 181 25.84 14.65 17.03
CA SER A 181 26.39 15.98 16.75
C SER A 181 25.59 16.79 15.73
N GLU A 182 24.96 16.16 14.74
CA GLU A 182 24.25 16.86 13.65
C GLU A 182 22.76 17.10 13.91
N TRP A 183 22.21 16.53 14.98
CA TRP A 183 20.77 16.57 15.25
C TRP A 183 20.20 18.00 15.33
N ASP A 184 20.85 18.88 16.09
CA ASP A 184 20.35 20.25 16.30
C ASP A 184 20.39 21.07 14.99
N ASN A 185 21.43 20.88 14.19
CA ASN A 185 21.55 21.50 12.87
C ASN A 185 20.46 21.00 11.91
N TYR A 186 20.19 19.69 11.91
CA TYR A 186 19.11 19.09 11.14
C TYR A 186 17.73 19.66 11.49
N ILE A 187 17.41 19.73 12.78
CA ILE A 187 16.13 20.32 13.25
C ILE A 187 16.05 21.80 12.87
N LYS A 188 17.16 22.54 12.97
CA LYS A 188 17.21 23.94 12.52
C LYS A 188 16.89 24.06 11.03
N GLN A 189 17.51 23.26 10.18
CA GLN A 189 17.27 23.29 8.73
C GLN A 189 15.81 22.98 8.38
N LEU A 190 15.20 22.01 9.04
CA LEU A 190 13.77 21.70 8.86
C LEU A 190 12.88 22.88 9.27
N ASN A 191 13.18 23.53 10.41
CA ASN A 191 12.41 24.67 10.89
C ASN A 191 12.57 25.89 9.98
N ASP A 192 13.78 26.16 9.50
CA ASP A 192 14.08 27.22 8.54
C ASP A 192 13.34 26.99 7.20
N ALA A 193 13.19 25.72 6.80
CA ALA A 193 12.38 25.32 5.63
C ALA A 193 10.86 25.37 5.87
N GLY A 194 10.42 25.67 7.10
CA GLY A 194 9.02 25.88 7.44
C GLY A 194 8.29 24.70 8.05
N LEU A 195 8.99 23.68 8.58
CA LEU A 195 8.36 22.51 9.20
C LEU A 195 7.33 22.88 10.28
N GLN A 196 7.63 23.83 11.17
CA GLN A 196 6.70 24.23 12.23
C GLN A 196 5.38 24.80 11.69
N ARG A 197 5.44 25.53 10.56
CA ARG A 197 4.25 26.05 9.91
C ARG A 197 3.40 24.94 9.31
N VAL A 198 4.04 23.96 8.65
CA VAL A 198 3.36 22.75 8.14
C VAL A 198 2.62 22.03 9.27
N LEU A 199 3.30 21.80 10.41
CA LEU A 199 2.73 21.11 11.57
C LEU A 199 1.54 21.88 12.14
N ALA A 200 1.68 23.18 12.38
CA ALA A 200 0.61 24.02 12.91
C ALA A 200 -0.63 24.06 11.98
N GLU A 201 -0.42 24.05 10.66
CA GLU A 201 -1.52 24.00 9.70
C GLU A 201 -2.24 22.66 9.73
N TYR A 202 -1.52 21.52 9.82
CA TYR A 202 -2.15 20.22 10.00
C TYR A 202 -2.92 20.10 11.32
N GLU A 203 -2.37 20.61 12.43
CA GLU A 203 -3.08 20.65 13.72
C GLU A 203 -4.41 21.40 13.61
N ARG A 204 -4.43 22.54 12.91
CA ARG A 204 -5.67 23.29 12.63
C ARG A 204 -6.67 22.49 11.79
N LEU A 205 -6.19 21.78 10.76
CA LEU A 205 -7.04 21.03 9.83
C LEU A 205 -7.66 19.77 10.45
N VAL A 206 -6.98 19.19 11.45
CA VAL A 206 -7.46 18.01 12.20
C VAL A 206 -8.37 18.41 13.36
N ALA A 207 -8.24 19.63 13.91
CA ALA A 207 -9.08 20.13 15.01
C ALA A 207 -10.45 20.69 14.59
N ARG A 208 -10.77 20.70 13.29
CA ARG A 208 -12.08 21.11 12.73
C ARG A 208 -12.99 19.90 12.53
#